data_AF-A0A521FTI7-F1
#
_entry.id   AF-A0A521FTI7-F1
#
_cell.length_a   1.000
_cell.length_b   1.000
_cell.length_c   1.000
_cell.angle_alpha   90.00
_cell.angle_beta   90.00
_cell.angle_gamma   90.00
#
_symmetry.space_group_name_H-M   'P 1'
#
loop_
_entity.id
_entity.type
_entity.pdbx_description
1 polymer ?
#
loop_
_entity_poly.entity_id
_entity_poly.type
_entity_poly.pdbx_seq_one_letter_code
_entity_poly.pdbx_strand_id
1 'polypeptide(L)'
;MYDAPDRMWDELESDGAMTAPHRVILALSRVNACRRARDVAQAMVDTIGTQAVDTSSPLDRLLRDAVAMQQHLVAPDRMLELVGGLVLGEEPPVPFL
;
A
#
# COMPACT_ATOMS: atom_id res chain seq x y z
N MET A 1 5.72 -2.96 -10.01
CA MET A 1 5.12 -2.54 -8.71
C MET A 1 3.61 -2.63 -8.76
N TYR A 2 2.94 -2.03 -9.74
CA TYR A 2 1.49 -2.16 -9.91
C TYR A 2 1.03 -3.57 -10.30
N ASP A 3 1.90 -4.32 -10.99
CA ASP A 3 1.73 -5.72 -11.40
C ASP A 3 2.12 -6.74 -10.31
N ALA A 4 2.58 -6.28 -9.14
CA ALA A 4 3.03 -7.18 -8.08
C ALA A 4 1.94 -8.17 -7.59
N PRO A 5 0.65 -7.79 -7.47
CA PRO A 5 -0.41 -8.74 -7.12
C PRO A 5 -0.61 -9.82 -8.20
N ASP A 6 -0.52 -9.45 -9.47
CA ASP A 6 -0.69 -10.41 -10.58
C ASP A 6 0.46 -11.42 -10.59
N ARG A 7 1.71 -10.95 -10.44
CA ARG A 7 2.88 -11.85 -10.33
C ARG A 7 2.82 -12.77 -9.11
N MET A 8 2.36 -12.24 -7.97
CA MET A 8 2.11 -13.07 -6.78
C MET A 8 1.12 -14.19 -7.11
N TRP A 9 0.02 -13.82 -7.77
CA TRP A 9 -1.03 -14.78 -8.12
C TRP A 9 -0.46 -15.89 -9.01
N ASP A 10 0.26 -15.52 -10.06
CA ASP A 10 0.87 -16.47 -10.99
C ASP A 10 1.82 -17.45 -10.29
N GLU A 11 2.68 -16.98 -9.37
CA GLU A 11 3.61 -17.85 -8.62
C GLU A 11 2.91 -18.79 -7.65
N LEU A 12 1.86 -18.30 -6.98
CA LEU A 12 1.08 -19.14 -6.07
C LEU A 12 0.31 -20.21 -6.85
N GLU A 13 -0.14 -19.90 -8.05
CA GLU A 13 -0.82 -20.85 -8.93
C GLU A 13 0.15 -21.89 -9.52
N SER A 14 1.39 -21.51 -9.87
CA SER A 14 2.39 -22.42 -10.45
C SER A 14 3.13 -23.26 -9.41
N ASP A 15 3.70 -22.61 -8.39
CA ASP A 15 4.71 -23.19 -7.50
C ASP A 15 4.22 -23.32 -6.05
N GLY A 16 3.05 -22.76 -5.74
CA GLY A 16 2.42 -22.82 -4.42
C GLY A 16 3.08 -21.93 -3.36
N ALA A 17 4.14 -21.20 -3.70
CA ALA A 17 4.84 -20.29 -2.81
C ALA A 17 5.51 -19.16 -3.58
N MET A 18 5.58 -17.97 -2.96
CA MET A 18 6.31 -16.83 -3.51
C MET A 18 7.80 -16.89 -3.17
N THR A 19 8.62 -16.36 -4.07
CA THR A 19 10.02 -16.08 -3.76
C THR A 19 10.17 -14.88 -2.82
N ALA A 20 11.25 -14.85 -2.01
CA ALA A 20 11.52 -13.72 -1.11
C ALA A 20 11.62 -12.35 -1.83
N PRO A 21 12.27 -12.22 -3.01
CA PRO A 21 12.26 -10.97 -3.76
C PRO A 21 10.86 -10.49 -4.15
N HIS A 22 9.96 -11.41 -4.54
CA HIS A 22 8.58 -11.02 -4.88
C HIS A 22 7.74 -10.68 -3.65
N ARG A 23 7.96 -11.34 -2.51
CA ARG A 23 7.37 -10.94 -1.22
C ARG A 23 7.74 -9.49 -0.86
N VAL A 24 9.02 -9.13 -1.01
CA VAL A 24 9.51 -7.75 -0.82
C VAL A 24 8.79 -6.77 -1.75
N ILE A 25 8.73 -7.06 -3.05
CA ILE A 25 8.09 -6.16 -4.04
C ILE A 25 6.59 -5.98 -3.74
N LEU A 26 5.90 -7.06 -3.35
CA LEU A 26 4.48 -7.03 -3.01
C LEU A 26 4.22 -6.23 -1.73
N ALA A 27 5.07 -6.36 -0.71
CA ALA A 27 4.94 -5.56 0.51
C ALA A 27 5.15 -4.06 0.21
N LEU A 28 6.19 -3.72 -0.56
CA LEU A 28 6.45 -2.34 -0.96
C LEU A 28 5.35 -1.76 -1.84
N SER A 29 4.76 -2.56 -2.75
CA SER A 29 3.65 -2.12 -3.61
C SER A 29 2.44 -1.66 -2.78
N ARG A 30 2.08 -2.39 -1.72
CA ARG A 30 0.98 -2.05 -0.81
C ARG A 30 1.26 -0.74 -0.06
N VAL A 31 2.46 -0.59 0.51
CA VAL A 31 2.88 0.64 1.22
C VAL A 31 2.79 1.85 0.28
N ASN A 32 3.34 1.72 -0.94
CA ASN A 32 3.30 2.79 -1.92
C ASN A 32 1.88 3.12 -2.36
N ALA A 33 1.05 2.12 -2.67
CA ALA A 33 -0.34 2.35 -3.08
C ALA A 33 -1.11 3.14 -2.00
N CYS A 34 -0.95 2.76 -0.73
CA CYS A 34 -1.60 3.47 0.36
C CYS A 34 -1.13 4.92 0.46
N ARG A 35 0.18 5.18 0.35
CA ARG A 35 0.74 6.55 0.44
C ARG A 35 0.28 7.41 -0.73
N ARG A 36 0.41 6.89 -1.95
CA ARG A 36 0.03 7.59 -3.17
C ARG A 36 -1.46 7.91 -3.22
N ALA A 37 -2.32 7.02 -2.73
CA ALA A 37 -3.76 7.30 -2.62
C ALA A 37 -4.04 8.55 -1.76
N ARG A 38 -3.39 8.66 -0.59
CA ARG A 38 -3.51 9.84 0.28
C ARG A 38 -2.97 11.09 -0.41
N ASP A 39 -1.79 11.01 -1.00
CA ASP A 39 -1.14 12.16 -1.62
C ASP A 39 -1.96 12.71 -2.79
N VAL A 40 -2.51 11.82 -3.63
CA VAL A 40 -3.38 12.19 -4.74
C VAL A 40 -4.69 12.77 -4.23
N ALA A 41 -5.34 12.15 -3.25
CA ALA A 41 -6.57 12.68 -2.67
C ALA A 41 -6.38 14.09 -2.08
N GLN A 42 -5.27 14.31 -1.35
CA GLN A 42 -4.94 15.62 -0.81
C GLN A 42 -4.70 16.64 -1.92
N ALA A 43 -3.91 16.29 -2.94
CA ALA A 43 -3.64 17.18 -4.06
C ALA A 43 -4.92 17.59 -4.81
N MET A 44 -5.89 16.68 -4.94
CA MET A 44 -7.19 16.98 -5.53
C MET A 44 -8.00 17.96 -4.67
N VAL A 45 -8.02 17.76 -3.35
CA VAL A 45 -8.66 18.70 -2.40
C VAL A 45 -8.03 20.08 -2.49
N ASP A 46 -6.71 20.16 -2.49
CA ASP A 46 -5.96 21.43 -2.56
C ASP A 46 -6.18 22.15 -3.89
N THR A 47 -6.28 21.40 -4.99
CA THR A 47 -6.50 21.96 -6.34
C THR A 47 -7.91 22.53 -6.50
N ILE A 48 -8.92 21.85 -5.97
CA ILE A 48 -10.33 22.25 -6.12
C ILE A 48 -10.74 23.28 -5.05
N GLY A 49 -10.08 23.27 -3.89
CA GLY A 49 -10.37 24.17 -2.78
C GLY A 49 -11.74 23.91 -2.17
N THR A 50 -12.50 24.98 -1.90
CA THR A 50 -13.76 24.92 -1.14
C THR A 50 -14.79 23.93 -1.71
N GLN A 51 -14.83 23.72 -3.03
CA GLN A 51 -15.77 22.78 -3.63
C GLN A 51 -15.47 21.32 -3.25
N ALA A 52 -14.25 21.00 -2.82
CA ALA A 52 -13.87 19.65 -2.43
C ALA A 52 -14.54 19.18 -1.14
N VAL A 53 -14.90 20.12 -0.24
CA VAL A 53 -15.54 19.85 1.07
C VAL A 53 -17.07 19.98 1.04
N ASP A 54 -17.64 20.34 -0.12
CA ASP A 54 -19.09 20.32 -0.30
C ASP A 54 -19.62 18.88 -0.26
N THR A 55 -20.81 18.67 0.28
CA THR A 55 -21.39 17.32 0.44
C THR A 55 -21.71 16.62 -0.88
N SER A 56 -21.82 17.37 -1.98
CA SER A 56 -21.95 16.81 -3.34
C SER A 56 -20.62 16.30 -3.89
N SER A 57 -19.48 16.78 -3.39
CA SER A 57 -18.16 16.32 -3.78
C SER A 57 -17.78 15.04 -3.02
N PRO A 58 -17.23 14.01 -3.70
CA PRO A 58 -16.74 12.82 -3.03
C PRO A 58 -15.39 13.02 -2.33
N LEU A 59 -14.70 14.13 -2.58
CA LEU A 59 -13.27 14.27 -2.25
C LEU A 59 -12.97 14.32 -0.75
N ASP A 60 -13.80 15.00 0.05
CA ASP A 60 -13.65 14.96 1.51
C ASP A 60 -13.73 13.52 2.05
N ARG A 61 -14.69 12.74 1.55
CA ARG A 61 -14.82 11.33 1.92
C ARG A 61 -13.61 10.51 1.49
N LEU A 62 -13.18 10.66 0.23
CA LEU A 62 -12.03 9.93 -0.30
C LEU A 62 -10.74 10.25 0.47
N LEU A 63 -10.52 11.51 0.87
CA LEU A 63 -9.37 11.89 1.68
C LEU A 63 -9.42 11.23 3.06
N ARG A 64 -10.58 11.26 3.74
CA ARG A 64 -10.76 10.58 5.04
C ARG A 64 -10.53 9.07 4.93
N ASP A 65 -11.06 8.44 3.88
CA ASP A 65 -10.88 7.01 3.63
C ASP A 65 -9.40 6.68 3.39
N ALA A 66 -8.67 7.51 2.62
CA ALA A 66 -7.24 7.33 2.39
C ALA A 66 -6.40 7.52 3.67
N VAL A 67 -6.77 8.46 4.54
CA VAL A 67 -6.13 8.65 5.86
C VAL A 67 -6.40 7.45 6.77
N ALA A 68 -7.62 6.89 6.76
CA ALA A 68 -7.95 5.69 7.52
C ALA A 68 -7.15 4.47 7.02
N MET A 69 -7.03 4.30 5.70
CA MET A 69 -6.25 3.23 5.08
C MET A 69 -4.78 3.24 5.53
N GLN A 70 -4.18 4.42 5.75
CA GLN A 70 -2.80 4.55 6.26
C GLN A 70 -2.59 3.95 7.65
N GLN A 71 -3.66 3.80 8.46
CA GLN A 71 -3.56 3.23 9.81
C GLN A 71 -3.56 1.70 9.80
N HIS A 72 -3.82 1.08 8.65
CA HIS A 72 -3.78 -0.37 8.52
C HIS A 72 -2.35 -0.87 8.74
N LEU A 73 -2.17 -2.00 9.42
CA LEU A 73 -0.87 -2.58 9.80
C LEU A 73 0.15 -2.74 8.65
N VAL A 74 -0.32 -2.72 7.39
CA VAL A 74 0.49 -2.98 6.18
C VAL A 74 0.97 -1.70 5.48
N ALA A 75 0.64 -0.52 6.00
CA ALA A 75 1.00 0.78 5.44
C ALA A 75 2.07 1.60 6.21
N PRO A 76 2.24 1.47 7.54
CA PRO A 76 3.19 2.24 8.33
C PRO A 76 4.66 2.04 7.94
N ASP A 77 5.52 2.97 8.36
CA ASP A 77 6.98 2.87 8.20
C ASP A 77 7.56 1.58 8.79
N ARG A 78 6.95 1.05 9.85
CA ARG A 78 7.33 -0.25 10.42
C ARG A 78 7.34 -1.38 9.38
N MET A 79 6.48 -1.33 8.37
CA MET A 79 6.51 -2.32 7.29
C MET A 79 7.79 -2.23 6.46
N LEU A 80 8.35 -1.03 6.28
CA LEU A 80 9.62 -0.86 5.57
C LEU A 80 10.78 -1.49 6.34
N GLU A 81 10.77 -1.40 7.68
CA GLU A 81 11.76 -2.08 8.53
C GLU A 81 11.67 -3.60 8.38
N LEU A 82 10.45 -4.17 8.44
CA LEU A 82 10.24 -5.61 8.27
C LEU A 82 10.66 -6.10 6.86
N VAL A 83 10.35 -5.32 5.83
CA VAL A 83 10.81 -5.59 4.46
C VAL A 83 12.34 -5.52 4.37
N GLY A 84 12.97 -4.57 5.07
CA GLY A 84 14.42 -4.48 5.16
C GLY A 84 15.05 -5.72 5.77
N GLY A 85 14.47 -6.25 6.84
CA GLY A 85 14.89 -7.53 7.44
C GLY A 85 14.80 -8.68 6.44
N LEU A 86 13.69 -8.80 5.70
CA LEU A 86 13.53 -9.83 4.66
C LEU A 86 14.58 -9.70 3.54
N VAL A 87 14.93 -8.48 3.13
CA VAL A 87 16.02 -8.24 2.16
C VAL A 87 17.38 -8.68 2.69
N LEU A 88 17.60 -8.58 4.01
CA LEU A 88 18.82 -9.02 4.69
C LEU A 88 18.83 -10.53 5.01
N GLY A 89 17.77 -11.25 4.66
CA GLY A 89 17.64 -12.70 4.89
C GLY A 89 17.08 -13.07 6.26
N GLU A 90 16.51 -12.11 7.00
CA GLU A 90 15.78 -12.40 8.24
C GLU A 90 14.37 -12.93 7.93
N GLU A 91 13.88 -13.86 8.75
CA GLU A 91 12.49 -14.30 8.64
C GLU A 91 11.58 -13.26 9.30
N PRO A 92 10.57 -12.72 8.61
CA PRO A 92 9.69 -11.72 9.18
C PRO A 92 8.85 -12.28 10.32
N PRO A 93 8.62 -11.48 11.38
CA PRO A 93 7.84 -11.89 12.54
C PRO A 93 6.33 -11.96 12.27
N VAL A 94 5.91 -11.72 11.02
CA VAL A 94 4.50 -11.66 10.60
C VAL A 94 4.28 -12.55 9.38
N PRO A 95 3.17 -13.33 9.33
CA PRO A 95 2.96 -14.34 8.30
C PRO A 95 2.46 -13.77 6.96
N PHE A 96 2.08 -12.49 6.91
CA PHE A 96 1.54 -11.83 5.72
C PHE A 96 2.61 -11.09 4.90
N LEU A 97 3.84 -11.01 5.42
CA LEU A 97 5.01 -10.57 4.68
C LEU A 97 5.62 -11.78 3.99
#